data_AF-A0AAN9GC62-F1
#
_entry.id   AF-A0AAN9GC62-F1
#
_cell.length_a   1.000
_cell.length_b   1.000
_cell.length_c   1.000
_cell.angle_alpha   90.00
_cell.angle_beta   90.00
_cell.angle_gamma   90.00
#
_symmetry.space_group_name_H-M   'P 1'
#
loop_
_entity.id
_entity.type
_entity.pdbx_description
1 polymer ?
#
loop_
_entity_poly.entity_id
_entity_poly.type
_entity_poly.pdbx_seq_one_letter_code
_entity_poly.pdbx_strand_id
1 'polypeptide(L)'
;MAEHFLQCALQLLAVLCVFGKAEATCPPTSSGDPQSVTTYQAINPTQYDRNYSRIDSGRHPLGFYSGTWFYNQNKANPCIKITAPNAGKRWIDIKVETIPESRVCFKDQESTNVCFQGRGTVCRATPADDTYIEVLCDDRCEEADVNFWYRLVLSPLPTEVDPETWCFNQQNEYPTDLLTLPQGQTLPTRTTPRPKDTGTASTQSASMSVLVTAMLLLAVCL
;
A
#
# COMPACT_ATOMS: atom_id res chain seq x y z
N MET A 1 -0.92 -32.41 43.73
CA MET A 1 -0.28 -31.07 43.57
C MET A 1 0.53 -30.92 42.29
N ALA A 2 0.97 -32.00 41.62
CA ALA A 2 1.72 -31.91 40.36
C ALA A 2 0.85 -31.61 39.11
N GLU A 3 -0.46 -31.87 39.16
CA GLU A 3 -1.33 -31.75 37.98
C GLU A 3 -1.77 -30.31 37.66
N HIS A 4 -1.79 -29.40 38.65
CA HIS A 4 -2.11 -28.00 38.41
C HIS A 4 -0.99 -27.22 37.69
N PHE A 5 0.26 -27.70 37.74
CA PHE A 5 1.38 -27.05 37.05
C PHE A 5 1.37 -27.27 35.54
N LEU A 6 0.84 -28.39 35.06
CA LEU A 6 0.81 -28.73 33.64
C LEU A 6 -0.23 -27.88 32.87
N GLN A 7 -1.32 -27.49 33.54
CA GLN A 7 -2.41 -26.74 32.93
C GLN A 7 -2.08 -25.24 32.74
N CYS A 8 -1.25 -24.66 33.61
CA CYS A 8 -0.72 -23.30 33.43
C CYS A 8 0.33 -23.21 32.32
N ALA A 9 1.16 -24.25 32.15
CA ALA A 9 2.18 -24.28 31.09
C ALA A 9 1.56 -24.36 29.68
N LEU A 10 0.43 -25.07 29.53
CA LEU A 10 -0.27 -25.19 28.26
C LEU A 10 -0.97 -23.87 27.83
N GLN A 11 -1.46 -23.07 28.80
CA GLN A 11 -2.04 -21.76 28.50
C GLN A 11 -0.98 -20.72 28.11
N LEU A 12 0.24 -20.81 28.65
CA LEU A 12 1.33 -19.89 28.29
C LEU A 12 1.86 -20.13 26.86
N LEU A 13 1.85 -21.39 26.38
CA LEU A 13 2.25 -21.73 25.01
C LEU A 13 1.21 -21.30 23.95
N ALA A 14 -0.08 -21.21 24.30
CA ALA A 14 -1.12 -20.74 23.39
C ALA A 14 -1.08 -19.22 23.15
N VAL A 15 -0.53 -18.43 24.09
CA VAL A 15 -0.39 -16.96 23.93
C VAL A 15 0.86 -16.58 23.11
N LEU A 16 1.84 -17.48 23.02
CA LEU A 16 3.05 -17.29 22.20
C LEU A 16 2.84 -17.64 20.72
N CYS A 17 1.67 -18.14 20.34
CA CYS A 17 1.26 -18.24 18.94
C CYS A 17 0.85 -16.87 18.38
N VAL A 18 1.88 -16.05 18.17
CA VAL A 18 2.09 -15.33 16.92
C VAL A 18 0.99 -14.32 16.61
N PHE A 19 0.97 -13.24 17.40
CA PHE A 19 0.84 -11.91 16.81
C PHE A 19 2.05 -11.67 15.91
N GLY A 20 2.07 -12.35 14.76
CA GLY A 20 2.92 -11.99 13.66
C GLY A 20 2.48 -10.60 13.26
N LYS A 21 3.18 -9.58 13.76
CA LYS A 21 3.15 -8.26 13.13
C LYS A 21 3.36 -8.57 11.65
N ALA A 22 2.43 -8.18 10.80
CA ALA A 22 2.62 -8.24 9.36
C ALA A 22 3.85 -7.35 9.09
N GLU A 23 5.04 -7.97 9.11
CA GLU A 23 6.27 -7.36 8.66
C GLU A 23 6.01 -6.90 7.23
N ALA A 24 6.46 -5.70 6.89
CA ALA A 24 6.31 -5.20 5.53
C ALA A 24 6.84 -6.28 4.58
N THR A 25 6.02 -6.70 3.64
CA THR A 25 6.38 -7.76 2.68
C THR A 25 7.42 -7.28 1.67
N CYS A 26 7.86 -6.02 1.80
CA CYS A 26 8.69 -5.22 0.92
C CYS A 26 9.91 -4.72 1.74
N PRO A 27 11.16 -5.07 1.38
CA PRO A 27 11.56 -5.85 0.21
C PRO A 27 11.12 -7.32 0.26
N PRO A 28 10.88 -7.96 -0.91
CA PRO A 28 10.58 -9.39 -0.95
C PRO A 28 11.76 -10.18 -0.35
N THR A 29 11.47 -11.04 0.62
CA THR A 29 12.47 -11.85 1.34
C THR A 29 12.95 -13.06 0.53
N SER A 30 12.29 -13.40 -0.58
CA SER A 30 12.68 -14.51 -1.45
C SER A 30 12.64 -14.09 -2.92
N SER A 31 13.66 -14.48 -3.67
CA SER A 31 13.84 -14.17 -5.09
C SER A 31 12.85 -14.90 -6.02
N GLY A 32 11.88 -15.64 -5.46
CA GLY A 32 10.98 -16.53 -6.19
C GLY A 32 9.55 -16.01 -6.34
N ASP A 33 9.18 -14.96 -5.61
CA ASP A 33 7.88 -14.32 -5.75
C ASP A 33 8.08 -13.05 -6.58
N PRO A 34 7.46 -12.91 -7.77
CA PRO A 34 7.56 -11.71 -8.57
C PRO A 34 6.70 -10.60 -7.93
N GLN A 35 7.02 -10.20 -6.70
CA GLN A 35 6.76 -8.83 -6.29
C GLN A 35 7.44 -7.94 -7.34
N SER A 36 6.63 -7.22 -8.11
CA SER A 36 7.13 -6.24 -9.05
C SER A 36 7.66 -5.05 -8.27
N VAL A 37 8.84 -5.22 -7.66
CA VAL A 37 9.58 -4.13 -7.03
C VAL A 37 9.86 -3.11 -8.11
N THR A 38 9.13 -2.01 -8.07
CA THR A 38 9.29 -0.93 -9.04
C THR A 38 10.39 -0.03 -8.52
N THR A 39 11.49 0.05 -9.26
CA THR A 39 12.56 1.00 -8.91
C THR A 39 12.09 2.39 -9.31
N TYR A 40 11.98 3.26 -8.32
CA TYR A 40 11.61 4.65 -8.52
C TYR A 40 12.84 5.45 -8.91
N GLN A 41 12.80 6.07 -10.08
CA GLN A 41 13.81 7.02 -10.52
C GLN A 41 13.28 8.43 -10.35
N ALA A 42 13.93 9.22 -9.50
CA ALA A 42 13.59 10.63 -9.32
C ALA A 42 13.83 11.40 -10.62
N ILE A 43 12.81 12.15 -11.06
CA ILE A 43 12.84 12.99 -12.26
C ILE A 43 13.05 14.44 -11.80
N ASN A 44 13.95 15.18 -12.45
CA ASN A 44 14.15 16.58 -12.12
C ASN A 44 12.88 17.40 -12.49
N PRO A 45 12.40 18.33 -11.64
CA PRO A 45 11.21 19.13 -11.94
C PRO A 45 11.22 19.87 -13.27
N THR A 46 12.40 20.30 -13.73
CA THR A 46 12.57 20.95 -15.04
C THR A 46 12.26 20.03 -16.23
N GLN A 47 12.23 18.71 -16.00
CA GLN A 47 11.97 17.68 -16.99
C GLN A 47 10.53 17.14 -16.93
N TYR A 48 9.68 17.70 -16.06
CA TYR A 48 8.29 17.27 -15.94
C TYR A 48 7.51 17.52 -17.24
N ASP A 49 6.88 16.47 -17.77
CA ASP A 49 5.93 16.60 -18.87
C ASP A 49 4.62 17.19 -18.32
N ARG A 50 4.31 18.42 -18.75
CA ARG A 50 3.09 19.16 -18.40
C ARG A 50 2.04 19.09 -19.50
N ASN A 51 2.26 18.30 -20.57
CA ASN A 51 1.31 18.19 -21.67
C ASN A 51 0.31 17.04 -21.43
N TYR A 52 -0.96 17.41 -21.23
CA TYR A 52 -2.03 16.48 -20.90
C TYR A 52 -2.35 15.45 -22.00
N SER A 53 -2.15 15.78 -23.28
CA SER A 53 -2.55 14.93 -24.43
C SER A 53 -1.83 13.56 -24.51
N ARG A 54 -1.05 13.20 -23.48
CA ARG A 54 -0.03 12.16 -23.49
C ARG A 54 0.01 11.30 -22.22
N ILE A 55 -1.02 11.35 -21.36
CA ILE A 55 -1.10 10.50 -20.16
C ILE A 55 -1.22 8.99 -20.51
N ASP A 56 -1.39 8.64 -21.78
CA ASP A 56 -1.48 7.25 -22.21
C ASP A 56 -0.10 6.58 -22.43
N SER A 57 0.08 5.40 -21.81
CA SER A 57 1.07 4.34 -22.08
C SER A 57 2.57 4.50 -21.76
N GLY A 58 3.02 5.49 -20.97
CA GLY A 58 4.40 5.45 -20.43
C GLY A 58 5.11 6.77 -20.19
N ARG A 59 4.39 7.90 -20.20
CA ARG A 59 4.94 9.19 -19.78
C ARG A 59 4.49 9.52 -18.36
N HIS A 60 5.38 10.14 -17.59
CA HIS A 60 5.18 10.48 -16.19
C HIS A 60 4.70 11.94 -16.05
N PRO A 61 3.39 12.23 -16.07
CA PRO A 61 2.89 13.60 -15.98
C PRO A 61 3.34 14.20 -14.65
N LEU A 62 3.96 15.39 -14.68
CA LEU A 62 4.50 16.04 -13.47
C LEU A 62 5.47 15.14 -12.65
N GLY A 63 6.09 14.15 -13.30
CA GLY A 63 6.97 13.18 -12.66
C GLY A 63 6.25 12.09 -11.86
N PHE A 64 4.92 11.96 -11.97
CA PHE A 64 4.16 10.90 -11.30
C PHE A 64 4.32 9.55 -11.99
N TYR A 65 4.41 8.51 -11.19
CA TYR A 65 4.27 7.12 -11.56
C TYR A 65 2.83 6.68 -11.26
N SER A 66 2.36 5.64 -11.93
CA SER A 66 1.07 5.02 -11.63
C SER A 66 1.26 3.60 -11.08
N GLY A 67 0.29 3.16 -10.31
CA GLY A 67 0.20 1.81 -9.78
C GLY A 67 -1.25 1.42 -9.58
N THR A 68 -1.46 0.11 -9.40
CA THR A 68 -2.76 -0.45 -9.05
C THR A 68 -2.58 -1.36 -7.86
N TRP A 69 -3.35 -1.12 -6.81
CA TRP A 69 -3.54 -2.08 -5.74
C TRP A 69 -4.75 -2.95 -6.08
N PHE A 70 -4.59 -4.27 -6.05
CA PHE A 70 -5.62 -5.21 -6.49
C PHE A 70 -6.42 -5.73 -5.30
N TYR A 71 -7.75 -5.52 -5.31
CA TYR A 71 -8.61 -6.00 -4.24
C TYR A 71 -8.86 -7.50 -4.36
N ASN A 72 -8.68 -8.22 -3.25
CA ASN A 72 -8.99 -9.66 -3.14
C ASN A 72 -8.36 -10.52 -4.26
N GLN A 73 -7.19 -10.11 -4.75
CA GLN A 73 -6.35 -10.95 -5.59
C GLN A 73 -5.22 -11.49 -4.70
N ASN A 74 -4.84 -12.75 -4.88
CA ASN A 74 -3.63 -13.33 -4.27
C ASN A 74 -2.37 -12.74 -4.92
N LYS A 75 -2.30 -11.41 -4.98
CA LYS A 75 -1.20 -10.62 -5.52
C LYS A 75 -0.58 -9.86 -4.36
N ALA A 76 0.74 -9.80 -4.36
CA ALA A 76 1.45 -8.98 -3.40
C ALA A 76 1.16 -7.49 -3.62
N ASN A 77 1.22 -6.74 -2.53
CA ASN A 77 1.11 -5.29 -2.54
C ASN A 77 2.22 -4.67 -3.44
N PRO A 78 1.93 -3.59 -4.18
CA PRO A 78 2.97 -2.87 -4.91
C PRO A 78 4.11 -2.44 -3.99
N CYS A 79 5.34 -2.78 -4.37
CA CYS A 79 6.55 -2.45 -3.63
C CYS A 79 7.40 -1.49 -4.46
N ILE A 80 7.75 -0.34 -3.90
CA ILE A 80 8.50 0.70 -4.59
C ILE A 80 9.86 0.83 -3.93
N LYS A 81 10.94 0.64 -4.69
CA LYS A 81 12.31 0.84 -4.22
C LYS A 81 12.81 2.22 -4.63
N ILE A 82 13.21 3.04 -3.66
CA ILE A 82 13.92 4.29 -3.90
C ILE A 82 15.40 4.00 -3.74
N THR A 83 16.17 4.23 -4.81
CA THR A 83 17.63 4.10 -4.78
C THR A 83 18.26 5.43 -5.13
N ALA A 84 18.94 6.06 -4.17
CA ALA A 84 19.69 7.29 -4.41
C ALA A 84 20.90 7.40 -3.48
N PRO A 85 22.00 8.03 -3.92
CA PRO A 85 23.15 8.27 -3.05
C PRO A 85 22.77 9.10 -1.82
N ASN A 86 23.13 8.59 -0.63
CA ASN A 86 22.80 9.22 0.66
C ASN A 86 21.29 9.43 0.85
N ALA A 87 20.43 8.54 0.31
CA ALA A 87 18.99 8.69 0.50
C ALA A 87 18.67 8.80 1.98
N GLY A 88 19.27 7.97 2.86
CA GLY A 88 19.02 7.95 4.31
C GLY A 88 19.38 9.24 5.08
N LYS A 89 19.93 10.25 4.41
CA LYS A 89 20.18 11.59 4.96
C LYS A 89 19.20 12.64 4.42
N ARG A 90 18.22 12.22 3.63
CA ARG A 90 17.28 13.07 2.91
C ARG A 90 15.85 12.78 3.37
N TRP A 91 14.99 13.74 3.13
CA TRP A 91 13.56 13.59 3.29
C TRP A 91 12.95 13.11 1.98
N ILE A 92 11.86 12.36 2.07
CA ILE A 92 11.03 11.97 0.95
C ILE A 92 9.69 12.69 1.03
N ASP A 93 9.34 13.39 -0.04
CA ASP A 93 8.00 13.90 -0.33
C ASP A 93 7.21 12.81 -1.07
N ILE A 94 6.15 12.30 -0.44
CA ILE A 94 5.21 11.35 -1.02
C ILE A 94 3.95 12.12 -1.36
N LYS A 95 3.69 12.27 -2.66
CA LYS A 95 2.47 12.86 -3.19
C LYS A 95 1.64 11.80 -3.89
N VAL A 96 0.35 11.73 -3.61
CA VAL A 96 -0.54 10.69 -4.16
C VAL A 96 -1.85 11.28 -4.66
N GLU A 97 -2.39 10.68 -5.70
CA GLU A 97 -3.76 10.89 -6.19
C GLU A 97 -4.38 9.56 -6.61
N THR A 98 -5.57 9.23 -6.11
CA THR A 98 -6.36 8.09 -6.57
C THR A 98 -7.50 8.54 -7.47
N ILE A 99 -7.77 7.78 -8.55
CA ILE A 99 -8.91 8.04 -9.45
C ILE A 99 -9.58 6.70 -9.79
N PRO A 100 -10.79 6.41 -9.27
CA PRO A 100 -11.66 7.28 -8.46
C PRO A 100 -11.07 7.58 -7.07
N GLU A 101 -11.71 8.48 -6.31
CA GLU A 101 -11.33 8.74 -4.92
C GLU A 101 -11.41 7.42 -4.12
N SER A 102 -10.31 7.04 -3.50
CA SER A 102 -10.15 5.78 -2.78
C SER A 102 -9.08 5.95 -1.72
N ARG A 103 -9.08 5.06 -0.73
CA ARG A 103 -8.07 5.05 0.32
C ARG A 103 -6.84 4.25 -0.11
N VAL A 104 -5.65 4.79 0.15
CA VAL A 104 -4.39 4.08 -0.06
C VAL A 104 -3.40 4.45 1.04
N CYS A 105 -2.63 3.47 1.50
CA CYS A 105 -1.60 3.65 2.52
C CYS A 105 -0.21 3.34 1.96
N PHE A 106 0.78 4.12 2.37
CA PHE A 106 2.19 3.88 2.10
C PHE A 106 2.85 3.48 3.40
N LYS A 107 3.51 2.33 3.43
CA LYS A 107 4.22 1.78 4.59
C LYS A 107 5.69 1.67 4.25
N ASP A 108 6.54 2.23 5.12
CA ASP A 108 7.99 2.08 5.00
C ASP A 108 8.51 0.82 5.71
N GLN A 109 9.81 0.60 5.60
CA GLN A 109 10.50 -0.55 6.21
C GLN A 109 10.51 -0.51 7.75
N GLU A 110 10.29 0.65 8.36
CA GLU A 110 10.13 0.78 9.81
C GLU A 110 8.69 0.44 10.25
N SER A 111 7.85 -0.01 9.32
CA SER A 111 6.43 -0.28 9.50
C SER A 111 5.62 0.96 9.89
N THR A 112 6.14 2.16 9.61
CA THR A 112 5.38 3.39 9.75
C THR A 112 4.53 3.58 8.51
N ASN A 113 3.21 3.75 8.68
CA ASN A 113 2.30 3.97 7.58
C ASN A 113 1.78 5.43 7.53
N VAL A 114 1.35 5.83 6.35
CA VAL A 114 0.60 7.07 6.09
C VAL A 114 -0.47 6.76 5.06
N CYS A 115 -1.70 7.15 5.35
CA CYS A 115 -2.83 6.86 4.50
C CYS A 115 -3.49 8.14 4.00
N PHE A 116 -3.96 8.09 2.76
CA PHE A 116 -4.62 9.20 2.08
C PHE A 116 -5.98 8.73 1.57
N GLN A 117 -6.93 9.67 1.53
CA GLN A 117 -8.23 9.49 0.88
C GLN A 117 -8.24 10.41 -0.34
N GLY A 118 -8.18 9.85 -1.55
CA GLY A 118 -8.09 10.66 -2.76
C GLY A 118 -6.70 11.24 -3.00
N ARG A 119 -6.51 12.49 -2.58
CA ARG A 119 -5.26 13.23 -2.75
C ARG A 119 -4.56 13.48 -1.43
N GLY A 120 -3.24 13.51 -1.45
CA GLY A 120 -2.49 14.02 -0.32
C GLY A 120 -0.99 14.06 -0.55
N THR A 121 -0.33 14.72 0.38
CA THR A 121 1.11 14.92 0.39
C THR A 121 1.62 14.69 1.81
N VAL A 122 2.75 14.02 1.96
CA VAL A 122 3.46 13.94 3.25
C VAL A 122 4.96 13.96 3.01
N CYS A 123 5.67 14.60 3.92
CA CYS A 123 7.12 14.54 3.99
C CYS A 123 7.59 13.72 5.17
N ARG A 124 8.58 12.85 4.94
CA ARG A 124 9.18 12.00 5.98
C ARG A 124 10.67 11.89 5.81
N ALA A 125 11.39 11.64 6.91
CA ALA A 125 12.79 11.21 6.81
C ALA A 125 12.84 9.82 6.17
N THR A 126 13.83 9.59 5.32
CA THR A 126 14.07 8.24 4.79
C THR A 126 14.86 7.42 5.82
N PRO A 127 14.49 6.16 6.05
CA PRO A 127 15.14 5.34 7.08
C PRO A 127 16.50 4.79 6.64
N ALA A 128 16.75 4.66 5.32
CA ALA A 128 17.96 4.04 4.77
C ALA A 128 18.28 4.55 3.36
N ASP A 129 19.51 4.30 2.90
CA ASP A 129 19.95 4.62 1.53
C ASP A 129 19.16 3.86 0.45
N ASP A 130 18.78 2.62 0.76
CA ASP A 130 17.78 1.87 0.02
C ASP A 130 16.47 1.89 0.82
N THR A 131 15.53 2.74 0.42
CA THR A 131 14.22 2.83 1.07
C THR A 131 13.19 2.07 0.25
N TYR A 132 12.40 1.24 0.91
CA TYR A 132 11.29 0.51 0.30
C TYR A 132 9.97 1.03 0.84
N ILE A 133 9.01 1.24 -0.07
CA ILE A 133 7.67 1.68 0.26
C ILE A 133 6.68 0.64 -0.27
N GLU A 134 5.95 0.01 0.63
CA GLU A 134 4.83 -0.86 0.31
C GLU A 134 3.57 -0.02 0.19
N VAL A 135 2.86 -0.14 -0.92
CA VAL A 135 1.54 0.46 -1.11
C VAL A 135 0.50 -0.58 -0.72
N LEU A 136 -0.25 -0.30 0.32
CA LEU A 136 -1.22 -1.22 0.89
C LEU A 136 -2.57 -0.55 1.10
N CYS A 137 -3.54 -1.40 1.38
CA CYS A 137 -4.86 -1.00 1.83
C CYS A 137 -5.07 -1.45 3.27
N ASP A 138 -5.58 -0.56 4.12
CA ASP A 138 -5.96 -0.89 5.49
C ASP A 138 -7.44 -1.35 5.55
N ASP A 139 -7.96 -1.54 6.75
CA ASP A 139 -9.34 -2.02 6.99
C ASP A 139 -10.44 -1.08 6.44
N ARG A 140 -10.09 0.10 5.90
CA ARG A 140 -11.03 1.11 5.39
C ARG A 140 -10.95 1.26 3.87
N CYS A 141 -10.39 0.29 3.18
CA CYS A 141 -10.24 0.36 1.75
C CYS A 141 -11.48 -0.02 0.96
N GLU A 142 -11.49 0.42 -0.29
CA GLU A 142 -12.52 0.06 -1.26
C GLU A 142 -12.48 -1.45 -1.54
N GLU A 143 -13.66 -2.05 -1.71
CA GLU A 143 -13.81 -3.44 -2.16
C GLU A 143 -13.58 -3.57 -3.69
N ALA A 144 -12.59 -2.86 -4.22
CA ALA A 144 -12.27 -2.81 -5.64
C ALA A 144 -10.80 -2.39 -5.90
N ASP A 145 -10.31 -2.64 -7.11
CA ASP A 145 -8.93 -2.32 -7.51
C ASP A 145 -8.64 -0.81 -7.49
N VAL A 146 -7.74 -0.36 -6.61
CA VAL A 146 -7.43 1.07 -6.46
C VAL A 146 -6.32 1.47 -7.43
N ASN A 147 -6.65 2.33 -8.40
CA ASN A 147 -5.67 2.98 -9.27
C ASN A 147 -5.17 4.27 -8.62
N PHE A 148 -3.86 4.42 -8.53
CA PHE A 148 -3.24 5.56 -7.91
C PHE A 148 -2.05 6.08 -8.71
N TRP A 149 -1.85 7.38 -8.64
CA TRP A 149 -0.66 8.07 -9.08
C TRP A 149 0.15 8.46 -7.86
N TYR A 150 1.46 8.29 -7.92
CA TYR A 150 2.35 8.67 -6.84
C TYR A 150 3.61 9.35 -7.38
N ARG A 151 4.14 10.30 -6.61
CA ARG A 151 5.42 10.95 -6.86
C ARG A 151 6.21 10.91 -5.57
N LEU A 152 7.45 10.44 -5.68
CA LEU A 152 8.40 10.38 -4.58
C LEU A 152 9.52 11.36 -4.91
N VAL A 153 9.77 12.37 -4.10
CA VAL A 153 10.92 13.24 -4.38
C VAL A 153 11.79 13.40 -3.16
N LEU A 154 13.08 13.21 -3.37
CA LEU A 154 14.09 13.32 -2.34
C LEU A 154 14.51 14.77 -2.20
N SER A 155 14.59 15.25 -0.95
CA SER A 155 15.16 16.56 -0.64
C SER A 155 16.62 16.65 -1.11
N PRO A 156 17.15 17.88 -1.27
CA PRO A 156 18.59 18.12 -1.30
C PRO A 156 19.28 17.53 -0.06
N LEU A 157 20.60 17.38 -0.12
CA LEU A 157 21.37 16.99 1.06
C LEU A 157 21.29 18.07 2.14
N PRO A 158 21.44 17.72 3.44
CA PRO A 158 21.46 18.73 4.51
C PRO A 158 22.57 19.78 4.37
N THR A 159 23.61 19.48 3.60
CA THR A 159 24.72 20.39 3.28
C THR A 159 24.43 21.34 2.13
N GLU A 160 23.32 21.16 1.41
CA GLU A 160 22.88 21.99 0.30
C GLU A 160 21.79 22.94 0.80
N VAL A 161 21.76 24.16 0.28
CA VAL A 161 20.62 25.07 0.53
C VAL A 161 19.39 24.41 -0.10
N ASP A 162 18.29 24.34 0.63
CA ASP A 162 16.99 23.94 0.09
C ASP A 162 16.29 25.21 -0.44
N PRO A 163 16.47 25.57 -1.73
CA PRO A 163 15.92 26.81 -2.27
C PRO A 163 14.39 26.82 -2.30
N GLU A 164 13.75 25.65 -2.19
CA GLU A 164 12.32 25.50 -2.38
C GLU A 164 11.56 25.16 -1.10
N THR A 165 12.23 25.02 0.05
CA THR A 165 11.62 24.41 1.26
C THR A 165 10.78 23.21 0.84
N TRP A 166 11.45 22.20 0.29
CA TRP A 166 10.94 21.15 -0.59
C TRP A 166 9.56 20.59 -0.16
N CYS A 167 9.38 20.39 1.14
CA CYS A 167 8.18 19.84 1.75
C CYS A 167 7.00 20.81 1.94
N PHE A 168 7.23 22.12 1.86
CA PHE A 168 6.26 23.14 2.23
C PHE A 168 5.68 23.87 1.01
N ASN A 169 6.43 24.00 -0.09
CA ASN A 169 6.02 24.85 -1.23
C ASN A 169 5.39 24.09 -2.42
N GLN A 170 5.45 22.75 -2.46
CA GLN A 170 5.03 21.94 -3.62
C GLN A 170 3.55 21.49 -3.59
N GLN A 171 2.63 22.37 -3.17
CA GLN A 171 1.27 21.94 -2.80
C GLN A 171 0.35 21.62 -4.00
N ASN A 172 0.42 22.33 -5.13
CA ASN A 172 -0.73 22.39 -6.07
C ASN A 172 -0.50 21.88 -7.50
N GLU A 173 0.02 20.66 -7.65
CA GLU A 173 0.15 20.01 -8.97
C GLU A 173 -0.03 18.50 -8.84
N TYR A 174 -1.19 18.01 -9.26
CA TYR A 174 -1.54 16.60 -9.43
C TYR A 174 -1.76 16.27 -10.91
N PRO A 175 -1.64 15.00 -11.33
CA PRO A 175 -1.89 14.59 -12.72
C PRO A 175 -3.21 15.12 -13.30
N THR A 176 -4.28 15.13 -12.51
CA THR A 176 -5.56 15.71 -12.95
C THR A 176 -5.58 17.22 -13.04
N ASP A 177 -4.70 17.95 -12.38
CA ASP A 177 -4.70 19.41 -12.49
C ASP A 177 -4.21 19.85 -13.88
N LEU A 178 -3.54 18.95 -14.62
CA LEU A 178 -3.23 19.12 -16.03
C LEU A 178 -4.46 18.96 -16.95
N LEU A 179 -5.57 18.42 -16.45
CA LEU A 179 -6.81 18.30 -17.22
C LEU A 179 -7.41 19.68 -17.42
N THR A 180 -7.07 20.30 -18.54
CA THR A 180 -7.82 21.45 -19.03
C THR A 180 -9.11 20.93 -19.66
N LEU A 181 -10.13 20.74 -18.84
CA LEU A 181 -11.47 20.45 -19.35
C LEU A 181 -11.99 21.71 -20.06
N PRO A 182 -12.62 21.59 -21.24
CA PRO A 182 -13.43 22.68 -21.78
C PRO A 182 -14.39 23.17 -20.68
N GLN A 183 -14.60 24.48 -20.55
CA GLN A 183 -15.49 25.04 -19.51
C GLN A 183 -16.80 24.25 -19.46
N GLY A 184 -17.10 23.65 -18.30
CA GLY A 184 -18.34 22.91 -18.05
C GLY A 184 -18.28 21.39 -18.20
N GLN A 185 -17.14 20.79 -18.55
CA GLN A 185 -16.96 19.33 -18.48
C GLN A 185 -16.33 18.92 -17.15
N THR A 186 -16.89 17.90 -16.49
CA THR A 186 -16.25 17.19 -15.38
C THR A 186 -15.51 15.98 -15.91
N LEU A 187 -14.45 15.54 -15.22
CA LEU A 187 -13.81 14.27 -15.57
C LEU A 187 -14.84 13.16 -15.51
N PRO A 188 -14.89 12.24 -16.50
CA PRO A 188 -15.64 11.03 -16.31
C PRO A 188 -15.07 10.35 -15.08
N THR A 189 -15.89 10.20 -14.04
CA THR A 189 -15.53 9.41 -12.87
C THR A 189 -15.20 8.02 -13.38
N ARG A 190 -13.92 7.66 -13.40
CA ARG A 190 -13.50 6.30 -13.68
C ARG A 190 -14.01 5.51 -12.50
N THR A 191 -15.13 4.81 -12.64
CA THR A 191 -15.58 3.91 -11.59
C THR A 191 -14.63 2.73 -11.56
N THR A 192 -14.20 2.37 -10.36
CA THR A 192 -13.51 1.11 -10.11
C THR A 192 -14.37 -0.02 -10.68
N PRO A 193 -13.82 -0.94 -11.49
CA PRO A 193 -14.58 -2.09 -11.92
C PRO A 193 -15.06 -2.82 -10.66
N ARG A 194 -16.37 -2.88 -10.47
CA ARG A 194 -16.95 -3.69 -9.41
C ARG A 194 -16.51 -5.13 -9.67
N PRO A 195 -16.06 -5.90 -8.65
CA PRO A 195 -15.83 -7.32 -8.82
C PRO A 195 -17.05 -7.91 -9.50
N LYS A 196 -16.84 -8.64 -10.60
CA LYS A 196 -17.92 -9.33 -11.29
C LYS A 196 -18.48 -10.30 -10.27
N ASP A 197 -19.68 -10.05 -9.76
CA ASP A 197 -20.41 -10.98 -8.90
C ASP A 197 -20.52 -12.30 -9.66
N THR A 198 -19.54 -13.18 -9.50
CA THR A 198 -19.67 -14.58 -9.87
C THR A 198 -20.72 -15.12 -8.93
N GLY A 199 -21.94 -15.17 -9.43
CA GLY A 199 -23.13 -15.57 -8.70
C GLY A 199 -22.84 -16.72 -7.76
N THR A 200 -23.09 -16.45 -6.49
CA THR A 200 -23.44 -17.36 -5.41
C THR A 200 -23.47 -18.84 -5.82
N ALA A 201 -22.31 -19.50 -5.79
CA ALA A 201 -22.30 -20.92 -5.49
C ALA A 201 -22.47 -21.04 -3.98
N SER A 202 -23.73 -21.14 -3.55
CA SER A 202 -24.11 -21.48 -2.19
C SER A 202 -23.54 -22.86 -1.84
N THR A 203 -22.27 -22.88 -1.45
CA THR A 203 -21.66 -24.04 -0.84
C THR A 203 -22.24 -24.08 0.57
N GLN A 204 -23.36 -24.81 0.71
CA GLN A 204 -23.95 -25.13 2.00
C GLN A 204 -22.84 -25.72 2.86
N SER A 205 -22.34 -24.94 3.84
CA SER A 205 -21.53 -25.50 4.92
C SER A 205 -22.48 -26.36 5.74
N ALA A 206 -22.61 -27.63 5.36
CA ALA A 206 -23.27 -28.61 6.18
C ALA A 206 -22.57 -28.61 7.54
N SER A 207 -23.35 -28.24 8.54
CA SER A 207 -23.05 -28.29 9.96
C SER A 207 -22.27 -29.56 10.35
N MET A 208 -20.96 -29.40 10.58
CA MET A 208 -20.11 -30.41 11.22
C MET A 208 -20.26 -30.41 12.76
N SER A 209 -21.20 -29.65 13.31
CA SER A 209 -21.40 -29.52 14.77
C SER A 209 -22.15 -30.70 15.42
N VAL A 210 -22.50 -31.75 14.69
CA VAL A 210 -23.20 -32.93 15.25
C VAL A 210 -22.23 -34.08 15.60
N LEU A 211 -21.00 -34.08 15.07
CA LEU A 211 -20.03 -35.16 15.32
C LEU A 211 -19.22 -35.00 16.62
N VAL A 212 -19.07 -33.78 17.14
CA VAL A 212 -18.29 -33.53 18.37
C VAL A 212 -19.10 -33.87 19.64
N THR A 213 -20.42 -33.70 19.63
CA THR A 213 -21.28 -34.05 20.76
C THR A 213 -21.47 -35.56 20.94
N ALA A 214 -21.36 -36.35 19.85
CA ALA A 214 -21.46 -37.81 19.93
C ALA A 214 -20.19 -38.47 20.54
N MET A 215 -19.00 -37.92 20.32
CA MET A 215 -17.77 -38.46 20.94
C MET A 215 -17.64 -38.11 22.43
N LEU A 216 -18.19 -36.98 22.87
CA LEU A 216 -18.19 -36.60 24.29
C LEU A 216 -19.12 -37.46 25.15
N LEU A 217 -20.23 -37.97 24.59
CA LEU A 217 -21.14 -38.87 25.32
C LEU A 217 -20.59 -40.30 25.48
N LEU A 218 -19.75 -40.77 24.55
CA LEU A 218 -19.10 -42.09 24.66
C LEU A 218 -17.94 -42.10 25.67
N ALA A 219 -17.27 -40.95 25.89
CA ALA A 219 -16.18 -40.84 26.86
C ALA A 219 -16.65 -40.75 28.32
N VAL A 220 -17.94 -40.51 28.58
CA VAL A 220 -18.50 -40.45 29.95
C VAL A 220 -19.11 -41.80 30.38
N CYS A 221 -19.21 -42.78 29.46
CA CYS A 221 -19.80 -44.10 29.73
C CYS A 221 -18.77 -45.25 29.81
N LEU A 222 -17.47 -44.95 29.86
CA LEU A 222 -16.37 -45.93 30.02
C LEU A 222 -15.57 -45.66 31.29
#